data_AF-A0A2P6RL33-F1
#
_entry.id   AF-A0A2P6RL33-F1
#
_cell.length_a   1.000
_cell.length_b   1.000
_cell.length_c   1.000
_cell.angle_alpha   90.00
_cell.angle_beta   90.00
_cell.angle_gamma   90.00
#
_symmetry.space_group_name_H-M   'P 1'
#
loop_
_entity.id
_entity.type
_entity.pdbx_description
1 polymer ?
#
loop_
_entity_poly.entity_id
_entity_poly.type
_entity_poly.pdbx_seq_one_letter_code
_entity_poly.pdbx_strand_id
1 'polypeptide(L)'
;MIRSHVLAILKGASSQVQAAIGSSGGSKASVSEGVEASVIYVRFKAAASELKPVLEEIESRASRKEYTQILAECHKLYCEQPLSLVRGIVHQRISEFAKKEALPSLTRSGCAYLMQVCQLEHQLFDHFFPSSAEDFSSLAPLIDPLWVSNPFSLFVLLSIVLLS
;
A
#
# COMPACT_ATOMS: atom_id res chain seq x y z
N MET A 1 8.28 -18.67 14.36
CA MET A 1 6.88 -18.57 14.86
C MET A 1 6.27 -17.19 14.61
N ILE A 2 6.98 -16.09 14.88
CA ILE A 2 6.48 -14.71 14.68
C ILE A 2 6.15 -14.38 13.21
N ARG A 3 7.03 -14.76 12.27
CA ARG A 3 6.84 -14.61 10.83
C ARG A 3 5.54 -15.27 10.34
N SER A 4 5.28 -16.49 10.78
CA SER A 4 4.08 -17.24 10.40
C SER A 4 2.80 -16.58 10.93
N HIS A 5 2.86 -15.99 12.12
CA HIS A 5 1.75 -15.26 12.73
C HIS A 5 1.44 -13.96 11.97
N VAL A 6 2.46 -13.13 11.71
CA VAL A 6 2.34 -11.90 10.91
C VAL A 6 1.76 -12.22 9.52
N LEU A 7 2.32 -13.23 8.85
CA LEU A 7 1.84 -13.66 7.54
C LEU A 7 0.38 -14.14 7.57
N ALA A 8 -0.02 -14.87 8.62
CA ALA A 8 -1.39 -15.38 8.74
C ALA A 8 -2.40 -14.24 8.89
N ILE A 9 -2.10 -13.23 9.72
CA ILE A 9 -2.98 -12.07 9.92
C ILE A 9 -3.07 -11.23 8.65
N LEU A 10 -1.94 -10.94 8.00
CA LEU A 10 -1.93 -10.18 6.74
C LEU A 10 -2.69 -10.91 5.62
N LYS A 11 -2.49 -12.23 5.47
CA LYS A 11 -3.26 -13.04 4.52
C LYS A 11 -4.76 -13.06 4.87
N GLY A 12 -5.09 -13.16 6.15
CA GLY A 12 -6.47 -13.09 6.62
C GLY A 12 -7.14 -11.76 6.26
N ALA A 13 -6.42 -10.64 6.39
CA ALA A 13 -6.91 -9.33 5.94
C ALA A 13 -7.13 -9.31 4.43
N SER A 14 -6.16 -9.78 3.63
CA SER A 14 -6.30 -9.88 2.17
C SER A 14 -7.51 -10.73 1.73
N SER A 15 -7.73 -11.88 2.36
CA SER A 15 -8.87 -12.76 2.05
C SER A 15 -10.20 -12.08 2.39
N GLN A 16 -10.28 -11.35 3.50
CA GLN A 16 -11.49 -10.59 3.86
C GLN A 16 -11.78 -9.46 2.88
N VAL A 17 -10.75 -8.76 2.38
CA VAL A 17 -10.90 -7.77 1.32
C VAL A 17 -11.44 -8.42 0.05
N GLN A 18 -10.84 -9.52 -0.39
CA GLN A 18 -11.27 -10.23 -1.60
C GLN A 18 -12.71 -10.75 -1.48
N ALA A 19 -13.10 -11.26 -0.32
CA ALA A 19 -14.47 -11.68 -0.07
C ALA A 19 -15.45 -10.50 -0.11
N ALA A 20 -15.08 -9.36 0.48
CA ALA A 20 -15.92 -8.16 0.47
C ALA A 20 -16.11 -7.61 -0.95
N ILE A 21 -15.03 -7.51 -1.74
CA ILE A 21 -15.07 -7.05 -3.13
C ILE A 21 -15.79 -8.08 -4.03
N GLY A 22 -15.53 -9.37 -3.85
CA GLY A 22 -16.14 -10.45 -4.63
C GLY A 22 -17.62 -10.73 -4.33
N SER A 23 -18.08 -10.48 -3.10
CA SER A 23 -19.50 -10.64 -2.70
C SER A 23 -20.45 -9.65 -3.38
N SER A 24 -19.92 -8.60 -4.02
CA SER A 24 -20.69 -7.65 -4.84
C SER A 24 -21.02 -8.17 -6.24
N GLY A 25 -20.74 -9.45 -6.53
CA GLY A 25 -20.95 -10.08 -7.85
C GLY A 25 -22.40 -10.41 -8.24
N GLY A 26 -23.39 -10.08 -7.41
CA GLY A 26 -24.82 -10.30 -7.73
C GLY A 26 -25.50 -9.18 -8.52
N SER A 27 -24.85 -8.03 -8.69
CA SER A 27 -25.36 -6.92 -9.50
C SER A 27 -24.17 -6.18 -10.10
N LYS A 28 -24.14 -6.03 -11.43
CA LYS A 28 -23.14 -5.23 -12.17
C LYS A 28 -23.26 -3.72 -11.87
N ALA A 29 -23.49 -3.34 -10.61
CA ALA A 29 -23.25 -1.99 -10.14
C ALA A 29 -21.80 -1.98 -9.67
N SER A 30 -20.93 -1.32 -10.44
CA SER A 30 -19.54 -1.05 -10.06
C SER A 30 -19.50 -0.60 -8.60
N VAL A 31 -18.89 -1.41 -7.73
CA VAL A 31 -18.54 -0.95 -6.39
C VAL A 31 -17.76 0.35 -6.58
N SER A 32 -18.21 1.43 -5.94
CA SER A 32 -17.51 2.70 -6.05
C SER A 32 -16.09 2.50 -5.56
N GLU A 33 -15.09 2.95 -6.32
CA GLU A 33 -13.68 2.90 -5.97
C GLU A 33 -13.39 3.38 -4.53
N GLY A 34 -14.10 4.41 -4.08
CA GLY A 34 -13.98 4.92 -2.71
C GLY A 34 -14.35 3.85 -1.67
N VAL A 35 -15.27 2.95 -1.99
CA VAL A 35 -15.65 1.81 -1.16
C VAL A 35 -14.59 0.71 -1.20
N GLU A 36 -14.02 0.40 -2.37
CA GLU A 36 -12.96 -0.62 -2.48
C GLU A 36 -11.68 -0.21 -1.73
N ALA A 37 -11.22 1.03 -1.93
CA ALA A 37 -10.10 1.60 -1.19
C ALA A 37 -10.40 1.64 0.32
N SER A 38 -11.59 2.09 0.72
CA SER A 38 -11.99 2.10 2.14
C SER A 38 -11.95 0.71 2.76
N VAL A 39 -12.44 -0.32 2.05
CA VAL A 39 -12.44 -1.70 2.56
C VAL A 39 -11.01 -2.22 2.75
N ILE A 40 -10.08 -1.95 1.83
CA ILE A 40 -8.67 -2.31 2.00
C ILE A 40 -8.11 -1.69 3.27
N TYR A 41 -8.11 -0.36 3.36
CA TYR A 41 -7.42 0.33 4.45
C TYR A 41 -8.07 0.05 5.81
N VAL A 42 -9.40 -0.13 5.89
CA VAL A 42 -10.08 -0.52 7.14
C VAL A 42 -9.65 -1.92 7.58
N ARG A 43 -9.62 -2.90 6.67
CA ARG A 43 -9.26 -4.29 7.02
C ARG A 43 -7.79 -4.40 7.42
N PHE A 44 -6.90 -3.72 6.72
CA PHE A 44 -5.49 -3.71 7.08
C PHE A 44 -5.20 -2.93 8.36
N LYS A 45 -5.93 -1.84 8.65
CA LYS A 45 -5.80 -1.13 9.92
C LYS A 45 -6.28 -1.97 11.12
N ALA A 46 -7.30 -2.82 10.93
CA ALA A 46 -7.70 -3.80 11.93
C ALA A 46 -6.58 -4.83 12.18
N ALA A 47 -5.98 -5.37 11.11
CA ALA A 47 -4.82 -6.25 11.20
C ALA A 47 -3.60 -5.57 11.86
N ALA A 48 -3.37 -4.28 11.58
CA ALA A 48 -2.34 -3.49 12.24
C ALA A 48 -2.58 -3.44 13.75
N SER A 49 -3.82 -3.19 14.16
CA SER A 49 -4.18 -3.11 15.58
C SER A 49 -3.96 -4.44 16.32
N GLU A 50 -4.16 -5.58 15.65
CA GLU A 50 -3.89 -6.91 16.19
C GLU A 50 -2.38 -7.20 16.32
N LEU A 51 -1.60 -6.79 15.31
CA LEU A 51 -0.15 -7.02 15.26
C LEU A 51 0.68 -6.02 16.07
N LYS A 52 0.12 -4.85 16.35
CA LYS A 52 0.78 -3.72 17.01
C LYS A 52 1.62 -4.10 18.24
N PRO A 53 1.10 -4.80 19.27
CA PRO A 53 1.89 -5.10 20.47
C PRO A 53 3.12 -5.97 20.17
N VAL A 54 3.04 -6.83 19.14
CA VAL A 54 4.15 -7.71 18.75
C VAL A 54 5.17 -6.93 17.93
N LEU A 55 4.71 -6.08 17.00
CA LEU A 55 5.60 -5.30 16.13
C LEU A 55 6.34 -4.21 16.90
N GLU A 56 5.68 -3.50 17.83
CA GLU A 56 6.34 -2.51 18.69
C GLU A 56 7.43 -3.14 19.56
N GLU A 57 7.23 -4.37 20.05
CA GLU A 57 8.25 -5.09 20.82
C GLU A 57 9.44 -5.53 19.95
N ILE A 58 9.21 -5.80 18.67
CA ILE A 58 10.29 -6.08 17.71
C ILE A 58 11.06 -4.79 17.41
N GLU A 59 10.36 -3.68 17.16
CA GLU A 59 10.95 -2.38 16.88
C GLU A 59 11.79 -1.87 18.06
N SER A 60 11.28 -1.97 19.30
CA SER A 60 12.00 -1.51 20.50
C SER A 60 13.31 -2.26 20.74
N ARG A 61 13.45 -3.46 20.17
CA ARG A 61 14.63 -4.34 20.29
C ARG A 61 15.51 -4.33 19.04
N ALA A 62 15.19 -3.53 18.03
CA ALA A 62 15.87 -3.51 16.72
C ALA A 62 17.35 -3.09 16.76
N SER A 63 17.87 -2.67 17.92
CA SER A 63 19.31 -2.49 18.18
C SER A 63 20.10 -3.81 18.11
N ARG A 64 19.43 -4.96 18.28
CA ARG A 64 20.03 -6.30 18.16
C ARG A 64 19.82 -6.83 16.75
N LYS A 65 20.90 -7.32 16.12
CA LYS A 65 20.89 -7.83 14.73
C LYS A 65 19.76 -8.83 14.43
N GLU A 66 19.45 -9.72 15.36
CA GLU A 66 18.39 -10.72 15.21
C GLU A 66 17.01 -10.06 15.03
N TYR A 67 16.73 -9.00 15.79
CA TYR A 67 15.48 -8.25 15.70
C TYR A 67 15.44 -7.35 14.47
N THR A 68 16.57 -6.77 14.07
CA THR A 68 16.68 -6.04 12.80
C THR A 68 16.33 -6.94 11.60
N GLN A 69 16.80 -8.19 11.60
CA GLN A 69 16.50 -9.14 10.54
C GLN A 69 15.02 -9.54 10.53
N ILE A 70 14.44 -9.83 11.71
CA ILE A 70 13.02 -10.14 11.83
C ILE A 70 12.15 -8.95 11.38
N LEU A 71 12.52 -7.73 11.77
CA LEU A 71 11.83 -6.51 11.38
C LEU A 71 11.85 -6.30 9.85
N ALA A 72 13.02 -6.48 9.22
CA ALA A 72 13.13 -6.41 7.76
C ALA A 72 12.26 -7.48 7.06
N GLU A 73 12.15 -8.68 7.64
CA GLU A 73 11.23 -9.70 7.13
C GLU A 73 9.76 -9.30 7.30
N CYS A 74 9.39 -8.69 8.44
CA CYS A 74 8.04 -8.16 8.67
C CYS A 74 7.69 -7.04 7.68
N HIS A 75 8.61 -6.11 7.41
CA HIS A 75 8.43 -5.08 6.37
C HIS A 75 8.21 -5.71 5.00
N LYS A 76 8.99 -6.73 4.64
CA LYS A 76 8.83 -7.44 3.36
C LYS A 76 7.45 -8.09 3.26
N LEU A 77 7.01 -8.79 4.30
CA LEU A 77 5.69 -9.41 4.34
C LEU A 77 4.56 -8.38 4.28
N TYR A 78 4.71 -7.25 4.97
CA TYR A 78 3.80 -6.12 4.84
C TYR A 78 3.74 -5.63 3.40
N CYS A 79 4.87 -5.43 2.72
CA CYS A 79 4.85 -4.97 1.33
C CYS A 79 4.19 -6.00 0.38
N GLU A 80 4.29 -7.30 0.62
CA GLU A 80 3.77 -8.32 -0.33
C GLU A 80 2.22 -8.40 -0.39
N GLN A 81 1.49 -8.17 0.72
CA GLN A 81 0.04 -8.45 0.81
C GLN A 81 -0.89 -7.30 0.34
N PRO A 82 -0.85 -6.10 0.94
CA PRO A 82 -1.65 -4.94 0.57
C PRO A 82 -1.35 -4.48 -0.86
N LEU A 83 -0.08 -4.51 -1.30
CA LEU A 83 0.34 -4.09 -2.64
C LEU A 83 -0.39 -4.83 -3.75
N SER A 84 -0.56 -6.13 -3.60
CA SER A 84 -1.20 -6.93 -4.65
C SER A 84 -2.63 -6.49 -4.89
N LEU A 85 -3.32 -5.98 -3.86
CA LEU A 85 -4.70 -5.51 -3.94
C LEU A 85 -4.75 -4.06 -4.44
N VAL A 86 -3.89 -3.19 -3.88
CA VAL A 86 -3.79 -1.77 -4.25
C VAL A 86 -3.40 -1.61 -5.71
N ARG A 87 -2.48 -2.45 -6.22
CA ARG A 87 -2.09 -2.44 -7.64
C ARG A 87 -3.28 -2.66 -8.58
N GLY A 88 -4.22 -3.53 -8.21
CA GLY A 88 -5.42 -3.79 -9.00
C GLY A 88 -6.31 -2.55 -9.12
N ILE A 89 -6.58 -1.92 -7.98
CA ILE A 89 -7.41 -0.70 -7.92
C ILE A 89 -6.73 0.45 -8.66
N VAL A 90 -5.43 0.64 -8.46
CA VAL A 90 -4.66 1.69 -9.14
C VAL A 90 -4.71 1.51 -10.66
N HIS A 91 -4.47 0.29 -11.14
CA HIS A 91 -4.51 0.01 -12.58
C HIS A 91 -5.90 0.26 -13.17
N GLN A 92 -6.95 -0.19 -12.49
CA GLN A 92 -8.33 0.06 -12.91
C GLN A 92 -8.62 1.56 -12.99
N ARG A 93 -8.20 2.34 -11.99
CA ARG A 93 -8.47 3.78 -11.97
C ARG A 93 -7.73 4.55 -13.04
N ILE A 94 -6.44 4.28 -13.23
CA ILE A 94 -5.66 4.92 -14.30
C ILE A 94 -6.25 4.56 -15.68
N SER A 95 -6.73 3.33 -15.88
CA SER A 95 -7.43 2.93 -17.10
C SER A 95 -8.72 3.72 -17.33
N GLU A 96 -9.47 4.04 -16.28
CA GLU A 96 -10.68 4.88 -16.39
C GLU A 96 -10.35 6.32 -16.77
N PHE A 97 -9.30 6.91 -16.18
CA PHE A 97 -8.84 8.24 -16.59
C PHE A 97 -8.41 8.24 -18.06
N ALA A 98 -7.66 7.22 -18.48
CA ALA A 98 -7.17 7.12 -19.86
C ALA A 98 -8.29 7.01 -20.91
N LYS A 99 -9.47 6.49 -20.53
CA LYS A 99 -10.65 6.42 -21.41
C LYS A 99 -11.40 7.75 -21.53
N LYS A 100 -11.23 8.66 -20.56
CA LYS A 100 -12.06 9.87 -20.42
C LYS A 100 -11.29 11.16 -20.68
N GLU A 101 -9.98 11.14 -20.50
CA GLU A 101 -9.16 12.35 -20.45
C GLU A 101 -8.08 12.37 -21.54
N ALA A 102 -7.79 13.56 -22.06
CA ALA A 102 -6.61 13.79 -22.90
C ALA A 102 -5.32 13.67 -22.06
N LEU A 103 -4.20 13.38 -22.73
CA LEU A 103 -2.91 13.09 -22.07
C LEU A 103 -2.52 14.07 -20.95
N PRO A 104 -2.62 15.41 -21.10
CA PRO A 104 -2.21 16.32 -20.02
C PRO A 104 -3.12 16.23 -18.77
N SER A 105 -4.42 16.05 -18.98
CA SER A 105 -5.39 15.87 -17.88
C SER A 105 -5.17 14.53 -17.19
N LEU A 106 -4.98 13.46 -17.98
CA LEU A 106 -4.66 12.12 -17.48
C LEU A 106 -3.40 12.14 -16.62
N THR A 107 -2.34 12.81 -17.06
CA THR A 107 -1.10 12.91 -16.29
C THR A 107 -1.36 13.61 -14.95
N ARG A 108 -2.14 14.70 -14.94
CA ARG A 108 -2.44 15.44 -13.72
C ARG A 108 -3.31 14.62 -12.76
N SER A 109 -4.40 14.03 -13.24
CA SER A 109 -5.32 13.21 -12.45
C SER A 109 -4.66 11.93 -11.94
N GLY A 110 -3.90 11.26 -12.80
CA GLY A 110 -3.13 10.06 -12.47
C GLY A 110 -2.04 10.33 -11.43
N CYS A 111 -1.26 11.41 -11.57
CA CYS A 111 -0.25 11.77 -10.58
C CYS A 111 -0.88 12.16 -9.23
N ALA A 112 -1.94 12.97 -9.23
CA ALA A 112 -2.64 13.33 -7.99
C ALA A 112 -3.18 12.09 -7.26
N TYR A 113 -3.73 11.14 -8.02
CA TYR A 113 -4.23 9.90 -7.48
C TYR A 113 -3.11 8.99 -6.92
N LEU A 114 -2.01 8.82 -7.65
CA LEU A 114 -0.86 8.02 -7.17
C LEU A 114 -0.26 8.64 -5.89
N MET A 115 -0.19 9.97 -5.80
CA MET A 115 0.23 10.67 -4.59
C MET A 115 -0.71 10.37 -3.42
N GLN A 116 -2.02 10.38 -3.64
CA GLN A 116 -2.99 10.03 -2.61
C GLN A 116 -2.82 8.58 -2.13
N VAL A 117 -2.63 7.63 -3.06
CA VAL A 117 -2.39 6.22 -2.71
C VAL A 117 -1.10 6.08 -1.89
N CYS A 118 -0.02 6.76 -2.29
CA CYS A 118 1.24 6.75 -1.52
C CYS A 118 1.05 7.29 -0.10
N GLN A 119 0.23 8.34 0.07
CA GLN A 119 -0.08 8.88 1.41
C GLN A 119 -0.86 7.88 2.26
N LEU A 120 -1.87 7.21 1.70
CA LEU A 120 -2.66 6.21 2.40
C LEU A 120 -1.81 5.00 2.79
N GLU A 121 -0.94 4.55 1.89
CA GLU A 121 0.02 3.48 2.16
C GLU A 121 1.00 3.84 3.28
N HIS A 122 1.54 5.06 3.26
CA HIS A 122 2.44 5.54 4.30
C HIS A 122 1.72 5.62 5.67
N GLN A 123 0.50 6.16 5.70
CA GLN A 123 -0.30 6.18 6.92
C GLN A 123 -0.59 4.76 7.44
N LEU A 124 -0.88 3.82 6.55
CA LEU A 124 -1.10 2.44 6.94
C LEU A 124 0.19 1.82 7.48
N PHE A 125 1.34 2.06 6.84
CA PHE A 125 2.64 1.59 7.29
C PHE A 125 2.97 2.11 8.70
N ASP A 126 2.74 3.40 8.95
CA ASP A 126 2.91 4.03 10.27
C ASP A 126 2.05 3.37 11.37
N HIS A 127 0.88 2.83 11.02
CA HIS A 127 0.07 2.07 11.98
C HIS A 127 0.68 0.70 12.34
N PHE A 128 1.46 0.10 11.44
CA PHE A 128 2.15 -1.17 11.69
C PHE A 128 3.53 -0.98 12.32
N PHE A 129 4.28 0.05 11.90
CA PHE A 129 5.69 0.26 12.21
C PHE A 129 5.99 1.74 12.53
N PRO A 130 5.46 2.26 13.66
CA PRO A 130 5.62 3.67 14.00
C PRO A 130 7.08 4.09 14.19
N SER A 131 7.95 3.19 14.64
CA SER A 131 9.38 3.51 14.84
C SER A 131 10.16 3.48 13.52
N SER A 132 9.67 2.75 12.52
CA SER A 132 10.32 2.60 11.22
C SER A 132 9.76 3.56 10.15
N ALA A 133 8.66 4.26 10.45
CA ALA A 133 7.96 5.13 9.51
C ALA A 133 8.76 6.39 9.12
N GLU A 134 9.71 6.81 9.95
CA GLU A 134 10.62 7.94 9.65
C GLU A 134 11.59 7.60 8.49
N ASP A 135 11.88 6.32 8.27
CA ASP A 135 12.79 5.84 7.24
C ASP A 135 12.03 5.53 5.93
N PHE A 136 11.98 6.48 5.00
CA PHE A 136 11.33 6.32 3.69
C PHE A 136 11.87 5.14 2.86
N SER A 137 13.12 4.71 3.13
CA SER A 137 13.73 3.54 2.49
C SER A 137 13.00 2.23 2.78
N SER A 138 12.30 2.13 3.92
CA SER A 138 11.48 0.97 4.29
C SER A 138 10.25 0.80 3.39
N LEU A 139 9.77 1.90 2.80
CA LEU A 139 8.67 1.96 1.84
C LEU A 139 9.14 1.87 0.39
N ALA A 140 10.44 1.98 0.09
CA ALA A 140 10.96 1.92 -1.28
C ALA A 140 10.49 0.67 -2.06
N PRO A 141 10.50 -0.56 -1.49
CA PRO A 141 9.98 -1.74 -2.18
C PRO A 141 8.48 -1.69 -2.51
N LEU A 142 7.72 -0.84 -1.79
CA LEU A 142 6.29 -0.59 -1.98
C LEU A 142 6.06 0.41 -3.12
N ILE A 143 6.88 1.46 -3.09
CA ILE A 143 6.80 2.64 -3.93
C ILE A 143 7.30 2.27 -5.33
N ASP A 144 8.53 1.76 -5.45
CA ASP A 144 9.23 1.44 -6.71
C ASP A 144 8.38 0.73 -7.79
N PRO A 145 7.66 -0.37 -7.52
CA PRO A 145 6.87 -1.07 -8.54
C PRO A 145 5.67 -0.26 -9.04
N LEU A 146 5.13 0.66 -8.23
CA LEU A 146 4.07 1.59 -8.65
C LEU A 146 4.61 2.66 -9.62
N TRP A 147 5.89 3.04 -9.50
CA TRP A 147 6.56 4.01 -10.39
C TRP A 147 7.12 3.38 -11.66
N VAL A 148 7.76 2.20 -11.57
CA VAL A 148 8.39 1.51 -12.72
C VAL A 148 7.36 1.04 -13.75
N SER A 149 6.13 0.77 -13.32
CA SER A 149 5.04 0.38 -14.24
C SER A 149 4.49 1.55 -15.09
N ASN A 150 5.00 2.78 -14.94
CA ASN A 150 4.57 3.94 -15.70
C ASN A 150 5.77 4.68 -16.34
N PRO A 151 5.86 4.76 -17.69
CA PRO A 151 6.92 5.50 -18.38
C PRO A 151 6.90 7.03 -18.15
N PHE A 152 5.95 7.53 -17.36
CA PHE A 152 5.81 8.94 -16.99
C PHE A 152 6.66 9.37 -15.79
N SER A 153 7.23 8.42 -15.04
CA SER A 153 7.90 8.68 -13.75
C SER A 153 9.14 9.60 -13.86
N LEU A 154 9.91 9.48 -14.94
CA LEU A 154 11.11 10.31 -15.14
C LEU A 154 10.77 11.81 -15.30
N PHE A 155 9.60 12.12 -15.85
CA PHE A 155 9.14 13.50 -16.07
C PHE A 155 8.64 14.17 -14.78
N VAL A 156 8.03 13.39 -13.88
CA VAL A 156 7.53 13.86 -12.59
C VAL A 156 8.68 14.12 -11.63
N LEU A 157 9.68 13.22 -11.57
CA LEU A 157 10.92 13.45 -10.84
C LEU A 157 11.70 14.66 -11.36
N LEU A 158 11.80 14.83 -12.70
CA LEU A 158 12.40 16.04 -13.27
C LEU A 158 11.65 17.30 -12.82
N SER A 159 10.30 17.26 -12.80
CA SER A 159 9.49 18.42 -12.44
C SER A 159 9.59 18.79 -10.96
N ILE A 160 9.83 17.83 -10.07
CA ILE A 160 9.99 18.07 -8.63
C ILE A 160 11.41 18.57 -8.31
N VAL A 161 12.43 18.01 -8.97
CA VAL A 161 13.84 18.43 -8.78
C VAL A 161 14.17 19.74 -9.48
N LEU A 162 13.48 20.10 -10.58
CA LEU A 162 13.67 21.38 -11.28
C LEU A 162 12.88 22.56 -10.66
N LEU A 163 11.96 22.31 -9.71
CA LEU A 163 11.19 23.34 -9.01
C LEU A 163 11.58 23.53 -7.52
N SER A 164 12.63 22.86 -7.04
CA SER A 164 13.27 23.13 -5.74
C SER A 164 14.68 23.66 -5.95
#